data_AF-A0A1I5VTG3-F1
#
_entry.id   AF-A0A1I5VTG3-F1
#
_cell.length_a   1.000
_cell.length_b   1.000
_cell.length_c   1.000
_cell.angle_alpha   90.00
_cell.angle_beta   90.00
_cell.angle_gamma   90.00
#
_symmetry.space_group_name_H-M   'P 1'
#
loop_
_entity.id
_entity.type
_entity.pdbx_description
1 polymer ?
#
loop_
_entity_poly.entity_id
_entity_poly.type
_entity_poly.pdbx_seq_one_letter_code
_entity_poly.pdbx_strand_id
1 'polypeptide(L)'
;MKKMFMTLAACTVFALSACGGGGGESGDSADNGNTENAGGSVDAEAARSAYDQNCLQCHGQNLEGKNGPALAGRDLSQDHVLSMIQNGGAGMPDGLVSGEKAENLAAWVANQ
;
A
#
# COMPACT_ATOMS: atom_id res chain seq x y z
N MET A 1 23.10 -26.23 -35.57
CA MET A 1 22.89 -27.67 -35.90
C MET A 1 22.68 -28.41 -34.57
N LYS A 2 21.47 -28.70 -34.10
CA LYS A 2 20.71 -29.89 -34.48
C LYS A 2 19.23 -29.66 -34.14
N LYS A 3 18.50 -29.43 -35.21
CA LYS A 3 17.08 -29.48 -35.49
C LYS A 3 16.30 -30.60 -34.76
N MET A 4 15.12 -30.19 -34.26
CA MET A 4 13.78 -30.77 -34.54
C MET A 4 13.46 -32.17 -34.03
N PHE A 5 12.45 -32.31 -33.16
CA PHE A 5 11.34 -33.30 -33.19
C PHE A 5 10.26 -32.78 -32.20
N MET A 6 9.09 -32.27 -32.60
CA MET A 6 7.92 -32.91 -33.23
C MET A 6 7.02 -33.65 -32.21
N THR A 7 5.70 -33.41 -32.34
CA THR A 7 4.55 -34.27 -31.90
C THR A 7 3.91 -33.83 -30.57
N LEU A 8 2.79 -33.08 -30.56
CA LEU A 8 1.39 -33.47 -30.87
C LEU A 8 0.75 -34.34 -29.78
N ALA A 9 -0.17 -33.73 -29.01
CA ALA A 9 -1.37 -34.31 -28.38
C ALA A 9 -2.05 -33.13 -27.64
N ALA A 10 -3.15 -32.50 -28.07
CA ALA A 10 -4.49 -33.02 -28.34
C ALA A 10 -5.05 -33.87 -27.19
N CYS A 11 -6.28 -33.54 -26.78
CA CYS A 11 -7.07 -34.05 -25.64
C CYS A 11 -6.85 -33.25 -24.35
N THR A 12 -7.87 -32.75 -23.64
CA THR A 12 -9.31 -33.00 -23.66
C THR A 12 -9.95 -31.99 -22.71
N VAL A 13 -11.13 -31.49 -23.07
CA VAL A 13 -12.00 -30.72 -22.17
C VAL A 13 -12.49 -31.65 -21.04
N PHE A 14 -12.30 -31.24 -19.79
CA PHE A 14 -13.03 -31.70 -18.61
C PHE A 14 -13.34 -30.42 -17.81
N ALA A 15 -14.55 -29.89 -17.93
CA ALA A 15 -15.72 -30.18 -17.09
C ALA A 15 -15.64 -29.48 -15.71
N LEU A 16 -16.52 -28.49 -15.53
CA LEU A 16 -16.81 -27.84 -14.25
C LEU A 16 -17.28 -28.88 -13.22
N SER A 17 -16.68 -28.86 -12.03
CA SER A 17 -17.16 -29.48 -10.79
C SER A 17 -16.58 -28.64 -9.65
N ALA A 18 -17.39 -27.80 -9.00
CA ALA A 18 -18.17 -28.12 -7.80
C ALA A 18 -17.31 -28.25 -6.53
N CYS A 19 -17.32 -27.19 -5.72
CA CYS A 19 -17.36 -27.16 -4.25
C CYS A 19 -16.52 -28.19 -3.48
N GLY A 20 -15.46 -27.73 -2.79
CA GLY A 20 -14.95 -28.41 -1.59
C GLY A 20 -13.47 -28.27 -1.29
N GLY A 21 -13.12 -27.31 -0.44
CA GLY A 21 -12.13 -27.48 0.65
C GLY A 21 -10.64 -27.68 0.33
N GLY A 22 -9.85 -26.66 0.69
CA GLY A 22 -8.57 -26.87 1.37
C GLY A 22 -7.28 -26.61 0.56
N GLY A 23 -6.68 -25.44 0.81
CA GLY A 23 -5.22 -25.26 0.95
C GLY A 23 -4.41 -25.01 -0.33
N GLY A 24 -3.60 -23.94 -0.30
CA GLY A 24 -2.39 -23.83 -1.11
C GLY A 24 -2.36 -22.67 -2.10
N GLU A 25 -1.80 -21.56 -1.63
CA GLU A 25 -1.47 -20.28 -2.26
C GLU A 25 -1.12 -20.28 -3.77
N SER A 26 -1.62 -19.29 -4.50
CA SER A 26 -0.80 -18.16 -5.00
C SER A 26 -1.54 -17.36 -6.06
N GLY A 27 -1.65 -16.05 -5.84
CA GLY A 27 -2.06 -15.09 -6.86
C GLY A 27 -3.45 -14.54 -6.64
N ASP A 28 -3.55 -13.54 -5.77
CA ASP A 28 -4.34 -12.35 -6.07
C ASP A 28 -3.86 -11.26 -5.11
N SER A 29 -3.29 -10.18 -5.66
CA SER A 29 -3.16 -8.94 -4.91
C SER A 29 -4.57 -8.47 -4.63
N ALA A 30 -5.05 -8.79 -3.43
CA ALA A 30 -6.33 -8.35 -2.92
C ALA A 30 -6.37 -6.82 -3.00
N ASP A 31 -7.13 -6.36 -3.99
CA ASP A 31 -8.09 -5.28 -3.83
C ASP A 31 -8.60 -5.28 -2.39
N ASN A 32 -8.21 -4.25 -1.64
CA ASN A 32 -8.85 -3.92 -0.38
C ASN A 32 -9.39 -2.50 -0.51
N GLY A 33 -10.40 -2.37 -1.35
CA GLY A 33 -11.33 -1.27 -1.26
C GLY A 33 -12.13 -1.41 0.02
N ASN A 34 -11.92 -0.49 0.96
CA ASN A 34 -12.96 0.38 1.53
C ASN A 34 -12.68 0.73 2.99
N THR A 35 -12.24 1.96 3.22
CA THR A 35 -12.79 2.75 4.33
C THR A 35 -13.02 4.16 3.82
N GLU A 36 -14.28 4.45 3.49
CA GLU A 36 -14.81 5.80 3.40
C GLU A 36 -14.53 6.53 4.73
N ASN A 37 -13.52 7.39 4.75
CA ASN A 37 -13.42 8.44 5.75
C ASN A 37 -12.82 9.72 5.14
N ALA A 38 -13.72 10.66 4.86
CA ALA A 38 -13.55 12.10 4.68
C ALA A 38 -12.28 12.63 3.98
N GLY A 39 -12.37 12.86 2.67
CA GLY A 39 -11.60 13.94 2.03
C GLY A 39 -11.06 13.62 0.64
N GLY A 40 -11.81 13.98 -0.41
CA GLY A 40 -11.33 13.98 -1.79
C GLY A 40 -10.88 12.61 -2.33
N SER A 41 -10.63 12.54 -3.63
CA SER A 41 -9.89 11.42 -4.19
C SER A 41 -8.44 11.54 -3.74
N VAL A 42 -7.94 10.58 -2.95
CA VAL A 42 -6.50 10.50 -2.61
C VAL A 42 -5.71 10.18 -3.88
N ASP A 43 -4.74 11.03 -4.21
CA ASP A 43 -3.73 10.75 -5.22
C ASP A 43 -2.63 9.90 -4.57
N ALA A 44 -2.76 8.58 -4.70
CA ALA A 44 -1.86 7.61 -4.07
C ALA A 44 -0.42 7.72 -4.58
N GLU A 45 -0.22 8.06 -5.86
CA GLU A 45 1.11 8.22 -6.46
C GLU A 45 1.82 9.47 -5.93
N ALA A 46 1.11 10.60 -5.87
CA ALA A 46 1.64 11.82 -5.28
C ALA A 46 1.91 11.67 -3.77
N ALA A 47 1.01 10.98 -3.04
CA ALA A 47 1.21 10.69 -1.62
C ALA A 47 2.42 9.79 -1.39
N ARG A 48 2.56 8.70 -2.16
CA ARG A 48 3.72 7.81 -2.07
C ARG A 48 5.02 8.54 -2.36
N SER A 49 5.04 9.40 -3.39
CA SER A 49 6.21 10.23 -3.71
C SER A 49 6.56 11.20 -2.57
N ALA A 50 5.55 11.84 -1.96
CA ALA A 50 5.73 12.71 -0.79
C ALA A 50 6.31 11.94 0.40
N TYR A 51 5.80 10.74 0.67
CA TYR A 51 6.28 9.87 1.73
C TYR A 51 7.74 9.44 1.51
N ASP A 52 8.09 9.03 0.29
CA ASP A 52 9.45 8.58 -0.03
C ASP A 52 10.48 9.69 0.16
N GLN A 53 10.12 10.92 -0.20
CA GLN A 53 11.00 12.07 -0.07
C GLN A 53 11.22 12.51 1.38
N ASN A 54 10.20 12.39 2.23
CA ASN A 54 10.18 13.09 3.52
C ASN A 54 10.08 12.16 4.74
N CYS A 55 9.57 10.94 4.59
CA CYS A 55 9.14 10.10 5.72
C CYS A 55 9.90 8.77 5.79
N LEU A 56 10.25 8.19 4.63
CA LEU A 56 10.80 6.83 4.50
C LEU A 56 12.02 6.58 5.39
N GLN A 57 12.92 7.56 5.54
CA GLN A 57 14.14 7.39 6.32
C GLN A 57 13.88 7.14 7.82
N CYS A 58 12.73 7.57 8.33
CA CYS A 58 12.34 7.36 9.72
C CYS A 58 11.29 6.26 9.87
N HIS A 59 10.31 6.19 8.96
CA HIS A 59 9.16 5.31 9.10
C HIS A 59 9.25 4.03 8.24
N GLY A 60 10.33 3.83 7.48
CA GLY A 60 10.54 2.63 6.67
C GLY A 60 9.89 2.72 5.28
N GLN A 61 10.30 1.85 4.37
CA GLN A 61 9.79 1.87 2.98
C GLN A 61 8.33 1.43 2.90
N ASN A 62 7.94 0.53 3.79
CA ASN A 62 6.62 -0.08 3.90
C ASN A 62 5.89 0.39 5.16
N LEU A 63 6.27 1.55 5.71
CA LEU A 63 5.71 2.12 6.93
C LEU A 63 5.92 1.22 8.18
N GLU A 64 6.88 0.31 8.13
CA GLU A 64 7.17 -0.69 9.16
C GLU A 64 7.90 -0.11 10.39
N GLY A 65 8.31 1.17 10.31
CA GLY A 65 9.10 1.83 11.33
C GLY A 65 10.60 1.54 11.19
N LYS A 66 11.42 2.52 11.57
CA LYS A 66 12.88 2.40 11.59
C LYS A 66 13.45 3.22 12.74
N ASN A 67 13.71 4.50 12.48
CA ASN A 67 14.15 5.46 13.50
C ASN A 67 12.95 6.09 14.21
N GLY A 68 11.82 6.20 13.50
CA GLY A 68 10.51 6.53 14.03
C GLY A 68 9.63 5.28 14.14
N PRO A 69 8.48 5.39 14.82
CA PRO A 69 7.56 4.27 15.00
C PRO A 69 6.99 3.79 13.66
N ALA A 70 6.50 2.55 13.64
CA ALA A 70 5.67 2.06 12.55
C ALA A 70 4.42 2.95 12.37
N LEU A 71 3.99 3.08 11.13
CA LEU A 71 2.73 3.76 10.77
C LEU A 71 1.70 2.77 10.22
N ALA A 72 2.13 1.71 9.53
CA ALA A 72 1.22 0.67 9.04
C ALA A 72 0.52 -0.07 10.17
N GLY A 73 -0.76 -0.39 9.96
CA GLY A 73 -1.57 -1.18 10.90
C GLY A 73 -1.88 -0.45 12.21
N ARG A 74 -1.73 0.87 12.23
CA ARG A 74 -2.15 1.73 13.34
C ARG A 74 -3.43 2.44 12.96
N ASP A 75 -4.35 2.50 13.90
CA ASP A 75 -5.57 3.30 13.74
C ASP A 75 -5.24 4.80 13.94
N LEU A 76 -4.84 5.45 12.85
CA LEU A 76 -4.47 6.87 12.81
C LEU A 76 -5.53 7.64 12.03
N SER A 77 -6.10 8.68 12.63
CA SER A 77 -6.96 9.59 11.87
C SER A 77 -6.15 10.51 10.96
N GLN A 78 -6.73 10.88 9.81
CA GLN A 78 -6.11 11.84 8.89
C GLN A 78 -5.74 13.16 9.59
N ASP A 79 -6.62 13.72 10.42
CA ASP A 79 -6.35 14.96 11.15
C ASP A 79 -5.14 14.84 12.08
N HIS A 80 -4.99 13.69 12.74
CA HIS A 80 -3.84 13.43 13.60
C HIS A 80 -2.56 13.34 12.76
N VAL A 81 -2.58 12.60 11.64
CA VAL A 81 -1.41 12.51 10.76
C VAL A 81 -1.04 13.88 10.19
N LEU A 82 -2.02 14.66 9.74
CA LEU A 82 -1.81 16.01 9.22
C LEU A 82 -1.21 16.93 10.29
N SER A 83 -1.74 16.90 11.50
CA SER A 83 -1.22 17.67 12.63
C SER A 83 0.23 17.29 12.93
N MET A 84 0.57 16.00 12.90
CA MET A 84 1.96 15.56 13.10
C MET A 84 2.86 16.07 11.96
N ILE A 85 2.44 15.95 10.70
CA ILE A 85 3.20 16.44 9.54
C ILE A 85 3.48 17.95 9.66
N GLN A 86 2.50 18.72 10.12
CA GLN A 86 2.61 20.18 10.23
C GLN A 86 3.41 20.62 11.46
N ASN A 87 3.20 20.00 12.62
CA ASN A 87 3.71 20.48 13.91
C ASN A 87 4.85 19.63 14.48
N GLY A 88 5.16 18.48 13.87
CA GLY A 88 6.15 17.53 14.37
C GLY A 88 5.74 16.89 15.70
N GLY A 89 6.72 16.30 16.39
CA GLY A 89 6.55 15.73 17.74
C GLY A 89 7.36 14.46 17.98
N ALA A 90 7.74 14.22 19.24
CA ALA A 90 8.49 13.01 19.66
C ALA A 90 9.73 12.70 18.81
N GLY A 91 10.46 13.73 18.37
CA GLY A 91 11.63 13.60 17.49
C GLY A 91 11.33 13.65 16.00
N MET A 92 10.06 13.72 15.59
CA MET A 92 9.66 14.04 14.23
C MET A 92 9.75 15.56 13.99
N PRO A 93 10.45 16.04 12.96
CA PRO A 93 10.50 17.46 12.62
C PRO A 93 9.14 17.95 12.08
N ASP A 94 8.91 19.25 12.21
CA ASP A 94 7.72 19.94 11.73
C ASP A 94 7.88 20.41 10.28
N GLY A 95 6.77 20.81 9.65
CA GLY A 95 6.79 21.47 8.33
C GLY A 95 7.38 20.65 7.17
N LEU A 96 7.45 19.32 7.27
CA LEU A 96 8.03 18.45 6.24
C LEU A 96 7.28 18.53 4.90
N VAL A 97 5.96 18.66 4.97
CA VAL A 97 5.06 18.78 3.83
C VAL A 97 3.96 19.78 4.21
N SER A 98 3.47 20.56 3.26
CA SER A 98 2.45 21.59 3.51
C SER A 98 1.36 21.61 2.44
N GLY A 99 0.27 22.34 2.76
CA GLY A 99 -0.88 22.52 1.87
C GLY A 99 -1.55 21.20 1.46
N GLU A 100 -2.11 21.19 0.25
CA GLU A 100 -2.83 20.03 -0.31
C GLU A 100 -1.96 18.76 -0.36
N LYS A 101 -0.63 18.90 -0.52
CA LYS A 101 0.28 17.74 -0.50
C LYS A 101 0.33 17.09 0.89
N ALA A 102 0.23 17.88 1.97
CA ALA A 102 0.20 17.35 3.33
C ALA A 102 -1.15 16.69 3.64
N GLU A 103 -2.24 17.29 3.17
CA GLU A 103 -3.60 16.73 3.32
C GLU A 103 -3.71 15.39 2.59
N ASN A 104 -3.27 15.32 1.32
CA ASN A 104 -3.27 14.09 0.54
C ASN A 104 -2.36 13.01 1.15
N LEU A 105 -1.17 13.39 1.64
CA LEU A 105 -0.27 12.46 2.33
C LEU A 105 -0.87 11.94 3.64
N ALA A 106 -1.51 12.81 4.43
CA ALA A 106 -2.14 12.44 5.68
C ALA A 106 -3.31 11.47 5.46
N ALA A 107 -4.15 11.77 4.46
CA ALA A 107 -5.24 10.89 4.05
C ALA A 107 -4.71 9.53 3.60
N TRP A 108 -3.65 9.49 2.80
CA TRP A 108 -3.03 8.25 2.36
C TRP A 108 -2.48 7.43 3.53
N VAL A 109 -1.67 8.03 4.42
CA VAL A 109 -1.08 7.33 5.58
C VAL A 109 -2.15 6.80 6.54
N ALA A 110 -3.25 7.51 6.74
CA ALA A 110 -4.37 7.06 7.58
C ALA A 110 -5.06 5.80 7.05
N ASN A 111 -4.85 5.45 5.77
CA ASN A 111 -5.42 4.25 5.13
C ASN A 111 -4.40 3.10 4.98
N GLN A 112 -3.24 3.16 5.64
CA GLN A 112 -2.18 2.13 5.58
C GLN A 112 -2.19 1.16 6.77
#